data_AF-I9Q4Y5-F1
#
_entry.id   AF-I9Q4Y5-F1
#
_cell.length_a   1.000
_cell.length_b   1.000
_cell.length_c   1.000
_cell.angle_alpha   90.00
_cell.angle_beta   90.00
_cell.angle_gamma   90.00
#
_symmetry.space_group_name_H-M   'P 1'
#
loop_
_entity.id
_entity.type
_entity.pdbx_description
1 polymer ?
#
loop_
_entity_poly.entity_id
_entity_poly.type
_entity_poly.pdbx_seq_one_letter_code
_entity_poly.pdbx_strand_id
1 'polypeptide(L)'
;MTSKENFQKLVDDNRIYFGRNGDNVPSLKRFLSEVKQGTTPLTIWKYIEVGHNQDATKQLLVLFNNVKLFDTPKPEALLQRILEISTQENDLVCDFFAGSGTTCAVAHKMKRKYIGIEMGEHFESVILPRLKKVIGGFKSGTLKEFNGGGAIKVYELESYEEILRKIKYEDNDKPLAYDEQYSDLVECKNESYMLNIEALENMGVDIKETLENLWGVGVEFFNEKVVKFKGNDKEVEILKALKEALIW
;
A
#
# COMPACT_ATOMS: atom_id res chain seq x y z
N MET A 1 0.69 41.82 29.87
CA MET A 1 0.90 42.26 31.27
C MET A 1 0.25 41.25 32.19
N THR A 2 0.97 40.73 33.18
CA THR A 2 0.39 39.83 34.19
C THR A 2 -0.17 40.64 35.37
N SER A 3 -1.07 40.09 36.17
CA SER A 3 -1.61 40.78 37.35
C SER A 3 -0.53 40.98 38.42
N LYS A 4 -0.66 42.01 39.27
CA LYS A 4 0.29 42.28 40.37
C LYS A 4 0.48 41.06 41.27
N GLU A 5 -0.60 40.35 41.59
CA GLU A 5 -0.57 39.14 42.40
C GLU A 5 0.21 38.00 41.73
N ASN A 6 -0.01 37.77 40.43
CA ASN A 6 0.74 36.75 39.69
C ASN A 6 2.22 37.13 39.52
N PHE A 7 2.52 38.42 39.37
CA PHE A 7 3.91 38.87 39.32
C PHE A 7 4.63 38.58 40.64
N GLN A 8 4.01 38.87 41.78
CA GLN A 8 4.59 38.58 43.08
C GLN A 8 4.85 37.09 43.27
N LYS A 9 3.89 36.22 42.90
CA LYS A 9 4.07 34.76 42.92
C LYS A 9 5.29 34.30 42.12
N LEU A 10 5.53 34.89 40.95
CA LEU A 10 6.69 34.55 40.10
C LEU A 10 8.02 35.05 40.68
N VAL A 11 8.01 36.17 41.40
CA VAL A 11 9.19 36.68 42.13
C VAL A 11 9.51 35.75 43.30
N ASP A 12 8.50 35.37 44.08
CA ASP A 12 8.65 34.48 45.24
C ASP A 12 9.15 33.08 44.81
N ASP A 13 8.70 32.60 43.65
CA ASP A 13 9.13 31.34 43.02
C ASP A 13 10.46 31.46 42.24
N ASN A 14 11.20 32.57 42.39
CA ASN A 14 12.51 32.79 41.75
C ASN A 14 12.50 32.63 40.21
N ARG A 15 11.38 32.94 39.58
CA ARG A 15 11.17 32.88 38.12
C ARG A 15 11.41 34.20 37.43
N ILE A 16 11.70 35.28 38.15
CA ILE A 16 11.97 36.60 37.56
C ILE A 16 13.44 36.95 37.72
N TYR A 17 14.09 37.25 36.60
CA TYR A 17 15.47 37.72 36.55
C TYR A 17 15.50 39.23 36.30
N PHE A 18 16.12 39.98 37.20
CA PHE A 18 16.20 41.45 37.18
C PHE A 18 17.51 41.98 36.56
N GLY A 19 18.30 41.12 35.90
CA GLY A 19 19.65 41.47 35.46
C GLY A 19 20.69 41.31 36.57
N ARG A 20 21.96 41.48 36.23
CA ARG A 20 23.09 41.29 37.16
C ARG A 20 23.10 42.33 38.30
N ASN A 21 22.66 43.55 38.01
CA ASN A 21 22.65 44.68 38.94
C ASN A 21 21.23 45.06 39.40
N GLY A 22 20.19 44.32 38.98
CA GLY A 22 18.79 44.58 39.35
C GLY A 22 18.11 45.73 38.60
N ASP A 23 18.80 46.35 37.64
CA ASP A 23 18.39 47.53 36.89
C ASP A 23 17.79 47.21 35.50
N ASN A 24 17.75 45.93 35.12
CA ASN A 24 17.29 45.52 33.81
C ASN A 24 15.79 45.21 33.79
N VAL A 25 15.19 45.22 32.60
CA VAL A 25 13.78 44.85 32.40
C VAL A 25 13.56 43.42 32.90
N PRO A 26 12.64 43.20 33.87
CA PRO A 26 12.40 41.88 34.45
C PRO A 26 12.06 40.85 33.36
N SER A 27 12.82 39.76 33.33
CA SER A 27 12.69 38.70 32.34
C SER A 27 12.30 37.39 33.02
N LEU A 28 11.41 36.62 32.39
CA LEU A 28 11.00 35.31 32.92
C LEU A 28 12.15 34.29 32.75
N LYS A 29 12.65 33.76 33.85
CA LYS A 29 13.56 32.62 33.90
C LYS A 29 12.77 31.35 33.61
N ARG A 30 13.17 30.64 32.56
CA ARG A 30 12.70 29.29 32.27
C ARG A 30 13.78 28.29 32.66
N PHE A 31 13.47 27.39 33.58
CA PHE A 31 14.42 26.36 34.01
C PHE A 31 14.53 25.29 32.93
N LEU A 32 15.75 24.81 32.66
CA LEU A 32 16.00 23.79 31.63
C LEU A 32 15.17 22.52 31.84
N SER A 33 14.86 22.17 33.10
CA SER A 33 13.99 21.04 33.47
C SER A 33 12.52 21.23 33.08
N GLU A 34 12.08 22.46 32.83
CA GLU A 34 10.68 22.81 32.55
C GLU A 34 10.45 23.24 31.10
N VAL A 35 11.53 23.50 30.35
CA VAL A 35 11.42 23.75 28.91
C VAL A 35 11.22 22.41 28.21
N LYS A 36 10.19 22.32 27.37
CA LYS A 36 10.04 21.19 26.43
C LYS A 36 11.38 20.98 25.74
N GLN A 37 11.93 19.75 25.82
CA GLN A 37 13.16 19.46 25.09
C GLN A 37 12.92 19.61 23.59
N GLY A 38 13.88 20.25 22.92
CA GLY A 38 13.81 20.56 21.50
C GLY A 38 13.26 21.95 21.20
N THR A 39 13.47 22.37 19.97
CA THR A 39 13.00 23.67 19.46
C THR A 39 11.95 23.39 18.41
N THR A 40 10.87 24.19 18.38
CA THR A 40 9.90 24.13 17.28
C THR A 40 10.66 24.31 15.95
N PRO A 41 10.46 23.43 14.96
CA PRO A 41 11.13 23.54 13.68
C PRO A 41 10.83 24.88 13.00
N LEU A 42 11.83 25.47 12.37
CA LEU A 42 11.64 26.66 11.53
C LEU A 42 11.00 26.28 10.19
N THR A 43 10.39 27.26 9.52
CA THR A 43 9.77 27.10 8.20
C THR A 43 10.78 26.73 7.11
N ILE A 44 12.04 27.16 7.24
CA ILE A 44 13.10 26.90 6.27
C ILE A 44 14.15 26.01 6.93
N TRP A 45 14.40 24.84 6.34
CA TRP A 45 15.49 23.95 6.74
C TRP A 45 16.66 24.10 5.79
N LYS A 46 17.85 24.33 6.34
CA LYS A 46 19.06 24.52 5.53
C LYS A 46 19.67 23.16 5.20
N TYR A 47 20.38 23.07 4.08
CA TYR A 47 21.04 21.83 3.66
C TYR A 47 22.02 21.27 4.70
N ILE A 48 22.56 22.11 5.58
CA ILE A 48 23.43 21.69 6.70
C ILE A 48 22.67 20.78 7.67
N GLU A 49 21.35 20.98 7.81
CA GLU A 49 20.49 20.24 8.74
C GLU A 49 19.85 19.02 8.07
N VAL A 50 19.48 19.12 6.79
CA VAL A 50 18.66 18.11 6.09
C VAL A 50 19.35 17.47 4.89
N GLY A 51 20.60 17.83 4.62
CA GLY A 51 21.36 17.38 3.46
C GLY A 51 20.94 18.04 2.14
N HIS A 52 21.66 17.72 1.08
CA HIS A 52 21.35 18.12 -0.30
C HIS A 52 21.42 16.92 -1.26
N ASN A 53 21.02 17.12 -2.52
CA ASN A 53 20.93 16.05 -3.52
C ASN A 53 22.20 15.19 -3.66
N GLN A 54 23.40 15.79 -3.59
CA GLN A 54 24.64 15.01 -3.70
C GLN A 54 24.84 14.03 -2.52
N ASP A 55 24.30 14.33 -1.34
CA ASP A 55 24.38 13.43 -0.18
C ASP A 55 23.49 12.22 -0.41
N ALA A 56 22.28 12.46 -0.94
CA ALA A 56 21.35 11.40 -1.28
C ALA A 56 21.94 10.46 -2.34
N THR A 57 22.54 11.01 -3.39
CA THR A 57 23.22 10.21 -4.42
C THR A 57 24.37 9.39 -3.83
N LYS A 58 25.22 10.00 -2.99
CA LYS A 58 26.33 9.28 -2.32
C LYS A 58 25.83 8.15 -1.41
N GLN A 59 24.77 8.40 -0.63
CA GLN A 59 24.16 7.39 0.25
C GLN A 59 23.67 6.18 -0.55
N LEU A 60 23.02 6.44 -1.70
CA LEU A 60 22.55 5.38 -2.57
C LEU A 60 23.71 4.62 -3.23
N LEU A 61 24.75 5.32 -3.71
CA LEU A 61 25.93 4.68 -4.28
C LEU A 61 26.61 3.74 -3.29
N VAL A 62 26.80 4.16 -2.02
CA VAL A 62 27.35 3.30 -0.96
C VAL A 62 26.47 2.06 -0.73
N LEU A 63 25.15 2.23 -0.77
CA LEU A 63 24.20 1.12 -0.66
C LEU A 63 24.32 0.13 -1.81
N PHE A 64 24.79 0.54 -2.99
CA PHE A 64 24.82 -0.29 -4.20
C PHE A 64 26.22 -0.47 -4.80
N ASN A 65 27.27 -0.49 -3.96
CA ASN A 65 28.65 -0.72 -4.39
C ASN A 65 29.11 0.23 -5.51
N ASN A 66 28.72 1.51 -5.41
CA ASN A 66 28.97 2.57 -6.38
C ASN A 66 28.28 2.41 -7.74
N VAL A 67 27.26 1.55 -7.84
CA VAL A 67 26.39 1.47 -9.01
C VAL A 67 25.25 2.49 -8.88
N LYS A 68 25.09 3.35 -9.89
CA LYS A 68 24.01 4.33 -9.94
C LYS A 68 22.74 3.68 -10.49
N LEU A 69 21.79 3.38 -9.61
CA LEU A 69 20.52 2.73 -9.98
C LEU A 69 19.31 3.67 -9.93
N PHE A 70 19.46 4.88 -9.38
CA PHE A 70 18.38 5.87 -9.29
C PHE A 70 18.98 7.28 -9.33
N ASP A 71 18.33 8.20 -10.04
CA ASP A 71 18.90 9.53 -10.31
C ASP A 71 18.67 10.55 -9.21
N THR A 72 17.47 10.60 -8.65
CA THR A 72 17.02 11.70 -7.79
C THR A 72 16.52 11.24 -6.42
N PRO A 73 17.32 10.45 -5.66
CA PRO A 73 16.93 10.06 -4.31
C PRO A 73 16.83 11.29 -3.41
N LYS A 74 15.93 11.24 -2.42
CA LYS A 74 15.90 12.25 -1.35
C LYS A 74 16.92 11.92 -0.26
N PRO A 75 17.55 12.91 0.41
CA PRO A 75 18.51 12.67 1.48
C PRO A 75 17.84 12.04 2.70
N GLU A 76 18.47 11.05 3.35
CA GLU A 76 17.91 10.44 4.56
C GLU A 76 17.70 11.45 5.71
N ALA A 77 18.59 12.45 5.84
CA ALA A 77 18.49 13.50 6.87
C ALA A 77 17.19 14.31 6.75
N LEU A 78 16.74 14.61 5.53
CA LEU A 78 15.50 15.31 5.28
C LEU A 78 14.29 14.50 5.76
N LEU A 79 14.22 13.22 5.38
CA LEU A 79 13.11 12.35 5.77
C LEU A 79 13.14 12.09 7.28
N GLN A 80 14.33 11.95 7.87
CA GLN A 80 14.48 11.80 9.30
C GLN A 80 13.92 13.02 10.03
N ARG A 81 14.28 14.22 9.59
CA ARG A 81 13.75 15.47 10.16
C ARG A 81 12.24 15.55 10.06
N ILE A 82 11.65 15.18 8.92
CA ILE A 82 10.20 15.16 8.72
C ILE A 82 9.54 14.19 9.71
N LEU A 83 10.06 12.98 9.85
CA LEU A 83 9.47 11.97 10.74
C LEU A 83 9.64 12.33 12.22
N GLU A 84 10.77 12.92 12.61
CA GLU A 84 11.02 13.38 13.99
C GLU A 84 10.00 14.41 14.46
N ILE A 85 9.54 15.30 13.56
CA ILE A 85 8.62 16.38 13.92
C ILE A 85 7.15 15.96 13.84
N SER A 86 6.84 14.86 13.15
CA SER A 86 5.46 14.47 12.82
C SER A 86 5.02 13.12 13.40
N THR A 87 5.96 12.29 13.90
CA THR A 87 5.66 10.92 14.32
C THR A 87 6.41 10.48 15.58
N GLN A 88 5.84 9.51 16.29
CA GLN A 88 6.45 8.77 17.39
C GLN A 88 6.80 7.34 16.98
N GLU A 89 7.53 6.63 17.84
CA GLU A 89 7.82 5.21 17.62
C GLU A 89 6.52 4.42 17.47
N ASN A 90 6.50 3.43 16.57
CA ASN A 90 5.34 2.63 16.19
C ASN A 90 4.20 3.33 15.40
N ASP A 91 4.28 4.63 15.15
CA ASP A 91 3.35 5.31 14.24
C ASP A 91 3.46 4.76 12.81
N LEU A 92 2.38 4.89 12.05
CA LEU A 92 2.31 4.49 10.64
C LEU A 92 2.67 5.66 9.72
N VAL A 93 3.69 5.46 8.88
CA VAL A 93 4.11 6.40 7.84
C VAL A 93 3.66 5.87 6.48
N CYS A 94 2.97 6.70 5.68
CA CYS A 94 2.56 6.30 4.33
C CYS A 94 3.24 7.19 3.29
N ASP A 95 3.85 6.57 2.27
CA ASP A 95 4.46 7.24 1.14
C ASP A 95 3.93 6.63 -0.16
N PHE A 96 3.10 7.38 -0.88
CA PHE A 96 2.48 6.94 -2.14
C PHE A 96 3.41 7.09 -3.36
N PHE A 97 4.61 7.67 -3.16
CA PHE A 97 5.60 7.92 -4.20
C PHE A 97 6.99 7.54 -3.67
N ALA A 98 7.15 6.28 -3.29
CA ALA A 98 8.30 5.82 -2.52
C ALA A 98 9.65 6.04 -3.25
N GLY A 99 9.67 6.03 -4.59
CA GLY A 99 10.83 6.29 -5.42
C GLY A 99 12.02 5.41 -5.04
N SER A 100 13.13 5.99 -4.57
CA SER A 100 14.28 5.21 -4.10
C SER A 100 14.09 4.51 -2.73
N GLY A 101 12.89 4.54 -2.15
CA GLY A 101 12.55 3.93 -0.85
C GLY A 101 13.13 4.65 0.37
N THR A 102 13.54 5.92 0.24
CA THR A 102 14.19 6.65 1.36
C THR A 102 13.27 6.79 2.57
N THR A 103 12.00 7.15 2.38
CA THR A 103 11.03 7.31 3.48
C THR A 103 10.86 6.00 4.24
N CYS A 104 10.67 4.90 3.53
CA CYS A 104 10.53 3.55 4.11
C CYS A 104 11.79 3.15 4.89
N ALA A 105 12.97 3.37 4.32
CA ALA A 105 14.24 3.06 4.96
C ALA A 105 14.45 3.85 6.26
N VAL A 106 14.13 5.14 6.26
CA VAL A 106 14.28 5.99 7.45
C VAL A 106 13.23 5.66 8.50
N ALA A 107 11.96 5.50 8.11
CA ALA A 107 10.89 5.07 9.01
C ALA A 107 11.23 3.75 9.71
N HIS A 108 11.78 2.77 8.96
CA HIS A 108 12.22 1.50 9.50
C HIS A 108 13.33 1.66 10.55
N LYS A 109 14.40 2.42 10.23
CA LYS A 109 15.52 2.68 11.15
C LYS A 109 15.06 3.44 12.41
N MET A 110 14.03 4.28 12.29
CA MET A 110 13.40 4.98 13.40
C MET A 110 12.34 4.12 14.12
N LYS A 111 12.15 2.84 13.78
CA LYS A 111 11.15 1.96 14.41
C LYS A 111 9.70 2.44 14.25
N ARG A 112 9.37 2.98 13.08
CA ARG A 112 7.99 3.29 12.67
C ARG A 112 7.48 2.17 11.76
N LYS A 113 6.16 1.98 11.74
CA LYS A 113 5.51 1.16 10.70
C LYS A 113 5.43 2.00 9.43
N TYR A 114 5.43 1.35 8.27
CA TYR A 114 5.29 2.09 7.01
C TYR A 114 4.58 1.31 5.93
N ILE A 115 3.96 2.07 5.03
CA ILE A 115 3.45 1.63 3.74
C ILE A 115 4.13 2.49 2.68
N GLY A 116 4.86 1.85 1.77
CA GLY A 116 5.45 2.50 0.61
C GLY A 116 4.80 1.93 -0.65
N ILE A 117 4.32 2.81 -1.53
CA ILE A 117 3.75 2.44 -2.82
C ILE A 117 4.65 3.02 -3.91
N GLU A 118 4.95 2.17 -4.90
CA GLU A 118 5.74 2.53 -6.07
C GLU A 118 5.18 1.80 -7.28
N MET A 119 5.11 2.50 -8.41
CA MET A 119 4.63 1.95 -9.70
C MET A 119 5.79 1.75 -10.69
N GLY A 120 6.94 2.39 -10.46
CA GLY A 120 8.09 2.31 -11.34
C GLY A 120 8.79 0.96 -11.32
N GLU A 121 9.36 0.59 -12.48
CA GLU A 121 10.11 -0.66 -12.70
C GLU A 121 11.36 -0.82 -11.80
N HIS A 122 11.73 0.25 -11.08
CA HIS A 122 12.86 0.27 -10.17
C HIS A 122 12.55 -0.30 -8.77
N PHE A 123 11.32 -0.76 -8.50
CA PHE A 123 10.98 -1.38 -7.22
C PHE A 123 11.92 -2.55 -6.89
N GLU A 124 12.07 -3.48 -7.83
CA GLU A 124 12.88 -4.70 -7.66
C GLU A 124 14.39 -4.42 -7.65
N SER A 125 14.84 -3.41 -8.39
CA SER A 125 16.26 -3.08 -8.52
C SER A 125 16.77 -2.11 -7.45
N VAL A 126 15.89 -1.27 -6.87
CA VAL A 126 16.26 -0.20 -5.93
C VAL A 126 15.57 -0.35 -4.57
N ILE A 127 14.24 -0.31 -4.50
CA ILE A 127 13.52 -0.27 -3.22
C ILE A 127 13.72 -1.57 -2.46
N LEU A 128 13.39 -2.71 -3.07
CA LEU A 128 13.43 -4.01 -2.39
C LEU A 128 14.84 -4.35 -1.90
N PRO A 129 15.91 -4.23 -2.71
CA PRO A 129 17.28 -4.44 -2.23
C PRO A 129 17.69 -3.46 -1.13
N ARG A 130 17.28 -2.18 -1.22
CA ARG A 130 17.55 -1.19 -0.18
C ARG A 130 16.93 -1.61 1.14
N LEU A 131 15.64 -1.97 1.14
CA LEU A 131 14.94 -2.37 2.36
C LEU A 131 15.51 -3.68 2.92
N LYS A 132 15.85 -4.66 2.07
CA LYS A 132 16.58 -5.88 2.50
C LYS A 132 17.89 -5.53 3.22
N LYS A 133 18.67 -4.58 2.70
CA LYS A 133 19.91 -4.12 3.35
C LYS A 133 19.64 -3.43 4.69
N VAL A 134 18.61 -2.58 4.77
CA VAL A 134 18.21 -1.92 6.03
C VAL A 134 17.79 -2.95 7.08
N ILE A 135 16.91 -3.89 6.73
CA ILE A 135 16.46 -4.98 7.61
C ILE A 135 17.64 -5.86 8.02
N GLY A 136 18.59 -6.12 7.11
CA GLY A 136 19.83 -6.84 7.40
C GLY A 136 20.84 -6.06 8.25
N GLY A 137 20.53 -4.83 8.69
CA GLY A 137 21.39 -4.04 9.57
C GLY A 137 22.58 -3.39 8.86
N PHE A 138 22.53 -3.24 7.53
CA PHE A 138 23.58 -2.57 6.78
C PHE A 138 23.73 -1.11 7.22
N LYS A 139 24.96 -0.74 7.56
CA LYS A 139 25.30 0.56 8.13
C LYS A 139 25.44 1.61 7.04
N SER A 140 24.36 2.33 6.75
CA SER A 140 24.35 3.42 5.76
C SER A 140 23.47 4.60 6.17
N GLY A 141 23.73 5.75 5.56
CA GLY A 141 22.95 6.98 5.78
C GLY A 141 23.19 7.63 7.14
N THR A 142 22.16 8.28 7.69
CA THR A 142 22.25 9.07 8.93
C THR A 142 22.09 8.24 10.19
N LEU A 143 21.25 7.19 10.17
CA LEU A 143 20.90 6.37 11.33
C LEU A 143 21.75 5.08 11.38
N LYS A 144 23.08 5.23 11.49
CA LYS A 144 24.02 4.10 11.48
C LYS A 144 23.94 3.20 12.72
N GLU A 145 23.38 3.67 13.83
CA GLU A 145 23.24 2.86 15.05
C GLU A 145 22.22 1.73 14.91
N PHE A 146 21.32 1.78 13.91
CA PHE A 146 20.34 0.72 13.69
C PHE A 146 21.00 -0.61 13.33
N ASN A 147 20.70 -1.66 14.10
CA ASN A 147 21.36 -2.97 14.00
C ASN A 147 20.56 -4.01 13.17
N GLY A 148 19.55 -3.57 12.41
CA GLY A 148 18.71 -4.47 11.63
C GLY A 148 17.50 -4.99 12.41
N GLY A 149 16.81 -5.95 11.81
CA GLY A 149 15.60 -6.57 12.32
C GLY A 149 14.32 -6.04 11.67
N GLY A 150 13.21 -6.70 11.98
CA GLY A 150 11.90 -6.46 11.37
C GLY A 150 11.66 -7.29 10.10
N ALA A 151 10.49 -7.08 9.50
CA ALA A 151 10.10 -7.73 8.25
C ALA A 151 9.30 -6.74 7.41
N ILE A 152 9.30 -6.96 6.10
CA ILE A 152 8.42 -6.28 5.16
C ILE A 152 7.56 -7.32 4.46
N LYS A 153 6.33 -6.93 4.16
CA LYS A 153 5.47 -7.68 3.25
C LYS A 153 5.32 -6.88 1.99
N VAL A 154 5.60 -7.53 0.86
CA VAL A 154 5.47 -6.94 -0.47
C VAL A 154 4.17 -7.44 -1.07
N TYR A 155 3.43 -6.52 -1.66
CA TYR A 155 2.22 -6.80 -2.42
C TYR A 155 2.40 -6.17 -3.80
N GLU A 156 2.03 -6.91 -4.83
CA GLU A 156 1.91 -6.43 -6.20
C GLU A 156 0.42 -6.41 -6.55
N LEU A 157 -0.03 -5.33 -7.18
CA LEU A 157 -1.40 -5.25 -7.67
C LEU A 157 -1.41 -5.76 -9.11
N GLU A 158 -2.14 -6.85 -9.36
CA GLU A 158 -2.41 -7.32 -10.71
C GLU A 158 -3.69 -6.69 -11.24
N SER A 159 -3.69 -6.31 -12.51
CA SER A 159 -4.92 -5.89 -13.17
C SER A 159 -5.83 -7.09 -13.42
N TYR A 160 -7.15 -6.86 -13.44
CA TYR A 160 -8.13 -7.89 -13.78
C TYR A 160 -7.82 -8.57 -15.12
N GLU A 161 -7.42 -7.78 -16.13
CA GLU A 161 -7.02 -8.28 -17.45
C GLU A 161 -5.78 -9.17 -17.39
N GLU A 162 -4.80 -8.85 -16.55
CA GLU A 162 -3.61 -9.70 -16.37
C GLU A 162 -3.97 -11.02 -15.68
N ILE A 163 -4.85 -10.98 -14.68
CA ILE A 163 -5.38 -12.19 -14.03
C ILE A 163 -6.07 -13.05 -15.07
N LEU A 164 -6.99 -12.50 -15.88
CA LEU A 164 -7.68 -13.25 -16.94
C LEU A 164 -6.72 -13.84 -17.99
N ARG A 165 -5.58 -13.20 -18.26
CA ARG A 165 -4.57 -13.72 -19.20
C ARG A 165 -3.68 -14.80 -18.60
N LYS A 166 -3.41 -14.74 -17.29
CA LYS A 166 -2.49 -15.66 -16.60
C LYS A 166 -3.20 -16.83 -15.92
N ILE A 167 -4.51 -16.69 -15.65
CA ILE A 167 -5.28 -17.71 -14.95
C ILE A 167 -5.27 -19.01 -15.76
N LYS A 168 -4.98 -20.09 -15.05
CA LYS A 168 -5.11 -21.45 -15.57
C LYS A 168 -6.26 -22.07 -14.81
N TYR A 169 -7.28 -22.50 -15.54
CA TYR A 169 -8.41 -23.20 -14.97
C TYR A 169 -8.09 -24.70 -14.92
N GLU A 170 -8.32 -25.32 -13.77
CA GLU A 170 -8.37 -26.76 -13.56
C GLU A 170 -9.80 -27.29 -13.76
N ASP A 171 -9.97 -28.61 -13.91
CA ASP A 171 -11.30 -29.20 -13.99
C ASP A 171 -12.09 -28.94 -12.70
N ASN A 172 -13.33 -28.49 -12.84
CA ASN A 172 -14.24 -28.02 -11.79
C ASN A 172 -13.85 -26.69 -11.14
N ASP A 173 -12.90 -25.93 -11.72
CA ASP A 173 -12.74 -24.54 -11.32
C ASP A 173 -14.01 -23.76 -11.62
N LYS A 174 -14.40 -22.96 -10.63
CA LYS A 174 -15.48 -22.00 -10.79
C LYS A 174 -14.96 -20.81 -11.59
N PRO A 175 -15.67 -20.37 -12.65
CA PRO A 175 -15.29 -19.14 -13.34
C PRO A 175 -15.27 -17.96 -12.37
N LEU A 176 -14.33 -17.03 -12.58
CA LEU A 176 -14.36 -15.70 -11.96
C LEU A 176 -15.58 -14.94 -12.52
N ALA A 177 -16.77 -15.21 -11.98
CA ALA A 177 -18.01 -14.51 -12.30
C ALA A 177 -18.20 -13.32 -11.35
N TYR A 178 -18.85 -12.27 -11.85
CA TYR A 178 -19.15 -11.04 -11.10
C TYR A 178 -20.14 -11.26 -9.93
N ASP A 179 -20.83 -12.41 -9.90
CA ASP A 179 -21.82 -12.76 -8.89
C ASP A 179 -21.63 -14.21 -8.40
N GLU A 180 -21.36 -14.39 -7.10
CA GLU A 180 -21.08 -15.70 -6.48
C GLU A 180 -22.23 -16.70 -6.67
N GLN A 181 -23.48 -16.22 -6.79
CA GLN A 181 -24.69 -17.03 -6.90
C GLN A 181 -24.76 -17.90 -8.17
N TYR A 182 -24.07 -17.51 -9.24
CA TYR A 182 -24.11 -18.22 -10.53
C TYR A 182 -22.84 -19.02 -10.81
N SER A 183 -21.85 -18.95 -9.92
CA SER A 183 -20.59 -19.69 -10.04
C SER A 183 -20.77 -21.21 -9.98
N ASP A 184 -21.85 -21.69 -9.37
CA ASP A 184 -22.20 -23.11 -9.29
C ASP A 184 -22.91 -23.63 -10.55
N LEU A 185 -23.41 -22.74 -11.42
CA LEU A 185 -24.17 -23.12 -12.61
C LEU A 185 -23.28 -23.43 -13.82
N VAL A 186 -22.01 -23.04 -13.76
CA VAL A 186 -21.04 -23.20 -14.83
C VAL A 186 -19.77 -23.79 -14.24
N GLU A 187 -19.23 -24.81 -14.90
CA GLU A 187 -17.99 -25.47 -14.50
C GLU A 187 -17.01 -25.53 -15.66
N CYS A 188 -15.71 -25.53 -15.36
CA CYS A 188 -14.69 -25.82 -16.36
C CYS A 188 -14.47 -27.34 -16.46
N LYS A 189 -14.57 -27.91 -17.66
CA LYS A 189 -14.23 -29.31 -17.96
C LYS A 189 -13.45 -29.38 -19.27
N ASN A 190 -12.26 -29.99 -19.25
CA ASN A 190 -11.34 -30.09 -20.38
C ASN A 190 -11.06 -28.73 -21.05
N GLU A 191 -10.70 -27.72 -20.26
CA GLU A 191 -10.42 -26.35 -20.74
C GLU A 191 -11.61 -25.66 -21.45
N SER A 192 -12.84 -26.13 -21.26
CA SER A 192 -14.05 -25.50 -21.77
C SER A 192 -15.09 -25.28 -20.68
N TYR A 193 -15.76 -24.13 -20.73
CA TYR A 193 -16.89 -23.86 -19.84
C TYR A 193 -18.10 -24.68 -20.29
N MET A 194 -18.71 -25.35 -19.32
CA MET A 194 -19.85 -26.24 -19.49
C MET A 194 -20.93 -25.88 -18.47
N LEU A 195 -22.18 -26.11 -18.84
CA LEU A 195 -23.30 -25.92 -17.92
C LEU A 195 -23.30 -27.05 -16.89
N ASN A 196 -23.33 -26.70 -15.60
CA ASN A 196 -23.50 -27.68 -14.53
C ASN A 196 -24.97 -28.10 -14.43
N ILE A 197 -25.33 -29.15 -15.16
CA ILE A 197 -26.71 -29.65 -15.22
C ILE A 197 -27.16 -30.16 -13.85
N GLU A 198 -26.29 -30.85 -13.10
CA GLU A 198 -26.64 -31.38 -11.78
C GLU A 198 -26.99 -30.27 -10.79
N ALA A 199 -26.26 -29.15 -10.81
CA ALA A 199 -26.55 -28.00 -9.96
C ALA A 199 -27.93 -27.39 -10.28
N LEU A 200 -28.25 -27.24 -11.57
CA LEU A 200 -29.53 -26.69 -12.03
C LEU A 200 -30.72 -27.62 -11.70
N GLU A 201 -30.54 -28.93 -11.88
CA GLU A 201 -31.55 -29.92 -11.51
C GLU A 201 -31.82 -29.91 -10.00
N ASN A 202 -30.77 -29.79 -9.17
CA ASN A 202 -30.90 -29.67 -7.72
C ASN A 202 -31.62 -28.38 -7.28
N MET A 203 -31.54 -27.31 -8.09
CA MET A 203 -32.28 -26.07 -7.89
C MET A 203 -33.73 -26.14 -8.40
N GLY A 204 -34.13 -27.24 -9.05
CA GLY A 204 -35.46 -27.43 -9.62
C GLY A 204 -35.68 -26.67 -10.94
N VAL A 205 -34.60 -26.34 -11.66
CA VAL A 205 -34.68 -25.62 -12.96
C VAL A 205 -34.89 -26.62 -14.09
N ASP A 206 -35.99 -26.49 -14.83
CA ASP A 206 -36.19 -27.22 -16.09
C ASP A 206 -35.47 -26.48 -17.23
N ILE A 207 -34.25 -26.95 -17.54
CA ILE A 207 -33.40 -26.36 -18.58
C ILE A 207 -34.08 -26.43 -19.95
N LYS A 208 -34.80 -27.52 -20.24
CA LYS A 208 -35.45 -27.71 -21.54
C LYS A 208 -36.57 -26.70 -21.71
N GLU A 209 -37.48 -26.61 -20.73
CA GLU A 209 -38.57 -25.63 -20.76
C GLU A 209 -38.03 -24.20 -20.85
N THR A 210 -36.96 -23.90 -20.11
CA THR A 210 -36.29 -22.59 -20.15
C THR A 210 -35.79 -22.25 -21.56
N LEU A 211 -35.10 -23.20 -22.22
CA LEU A 211 -34.59 -23.01 -23.58
C LEU A 211 -35.73 -22.85 -24.60
N GLU A 212 -36.80 -23.64 -24.48
CA GLU A 212 -37.98 -23.54 -25.35
C GLU A 212 -38.69 -22.20 -25.19
N ASN A 213 -38.81 -21.69 -23.95
CA ASN A 213 -39.41 -20.39 -23.66
C ASN A 213 -38.56 -19.22 -24.16
N LEU A 214 -37.24 -19.27 -23.99
CA LEU A 214 -36.33 -18.21 -24.46
C LEU A 214 -36.31 -18.08 -25.99
N TRP A 215 -36.27 -19.21 -26.69
CA TRP A 215 -36.09 -19.22 -28.15
C TRP A 215 -37.41 -19.33 -28.93
N GLY A 216 -38.52 -19.66 -28.26
CA GLY A 216 -39.83 -19.84 -28.88
C GLY A 216 -39.91 -21.04 -29.83
N VAL A 217 -38.95 -21.96 -29.76
CA VAL A 217 -38.84 -23.16 -30.61
C VAL A 217 -38.54 -24.37 -29.74
N GLY A 218 -39.09 -25.53 -30.11
CA GLY A 218 -38.90 -26.77 -29.35
C GLY A 218 -37.44 -27.25 -29.36
N VAL A 219 -37.00 -27.91 -28.30
CA VAL A 219 -35.65 -28.50 -28.20
C VAL A 219 -35.69 -29.95 -28.69
N GLU A 220 -34.77 -30.32 -29.59
CA GLU A 220 -34.56 -31.72 -30.02
C GLU A 220 -33.72 -32.49 -29.00
N PHE A 221 -32.57 -31.92 -28.63
CA PHE A 221 -31.71 -32.43 -27.56
C PHE A 221 -30.82 -31.30 -27.03
N PHE A 222 -30.26 -31.51 -25.84
CA PHE A 222 -29.22 -30.67 -25.27
C PHE A 222 -28.27 -31.51 -24.42
N ASN A 223 -27.09 -30.98 -24.16
CA ASN A 223 -26.12 -31.50 -23.19
C ASN A 223 -25.37 -30.32 -22.54
N GLU A 224 -24.37 -30.61 -21.72
CA GLU A 224 -23.57 -29.62 -20.98
C GLU A 224 -22.86 -28.58 -21.88
N LYS A 225 -22.70 -28.81 -23.20
CA LYS A 225 -22.04 -27.88 -24.15
C LYS A 225 -22.97 -27.26 -25.17
N VAL A 226 -23.93 -28.02 -25.69
CA VAL A 226 -24.70 -27.63 -26.88
C VAL A 226 -26.19 -27.96 -26.75
N VAL A 227 -27.01 -27.19 -27.45
CA VAL A 227 -28.43 -27.43 -27.67
C VAL A 227 -28.73 -27.43 -29.17
N LYS A 228 -29.63 -28.32 -29.58
CA LYS A 228 -30.20 -28.33 -30.93
C LYS A 228 -31.70 -28.07 -30.87
N PHE A 229 -32.13 -27.03 -31.58
CA PHE A 229 -33.55 -26.64 -31.69
C PHE A 229 -34.21 -27.28 -32.91
N LYS A 230 -35.50 -27.58 -32.81
CA LYS A 230 -36.30 -28.14 -33.90
C LYS A 230 -36.31 -27.20 -35.11
N GLY A 231 -36.00 -27.76 -36.28
CA GLY A 231 -35.96 -27.01 -37.54
C GLY A 231 -34.69 -26.19 -37.74
N ASN A 232 -33.69 -26.31 -36.85
CA ASN A 232 -32.37 -25.74 -37.04
C ASN A 232 -31.35 -26.87 -37.30
N ASP A 233 -30.61 -26.77 -38.41
CA ASP A 233 -29.62 -27.78 -38.79
C ASP A 233 -28.31 -27.66 -37.97
N LYS A 234 -28.13 -26.57 -37.22
CA LYS A 234 -26.91 -26.29 -36.45
C LYS A 234 -27.16 -26.37 -34.94
N GLU A 235 -26.17 -26.93 -34.26
CA GLU A 235 -26.05 -26.87 -32.80
C GLU A 235 -25.62 -25.46 -32.37
N VAL A 236 -26.16 -25.03 -31.23
CA VAL A 236 -25.82 -23.75 -30.58
C VAL A 236 -25.18 -24.07 -29.23
N GLU A 237 -24.13 -23.33 -28.86
CA GLU A 237 -23.52 -23.44 -27.54
C GLU A 237 -24.54 -23.12 -26.44
N ILE A 238 -24.69 -24.00 -25.46
CA ILE A 238 -25.78 -23.92 -24.47
C ILE A 238 -25.67 -22.67 -23.59
N LEU A 239 -24.46 -22.26 -23.21
CA LEU A 239 -24.23 -21.03 -22.45
C LEU A 239 -24.64 -19.79 -23.25
N LYS A 240 -24.43 -19.81 -24.58
CA LYS A 240 -24.89 -18.75 -25.47
C LYS A 240 -26.41 -18.75 -25.61
N ALA A 241 -27.03 -19.93 -25.64
CA ALA A 241 -28.47 -20.08 -25.69
C ALA A 241 -29.19 -19.60 -24.41
N LEU A 242 -28.52 -19.73 -23.26
CA LEU A 242 -29.02 -19.33 -21.94
C LEU A 242 -28.58 -17.91 -21.53
N LYS A 243 -27.88 -17.17 -22.39
CA LYS A 243 -27.26 -15.88 -22.05
C LYS A 243 -28.22 -14.85 -21.45
N GLU A 244 -29.50 -14.87 -21.84
CA GLU A 244 -30.50 -13.93 -21.31
C GLU A 244 -31.09 -14.35 -19.95
N ALA A 245 -31.02 -15.65 -19.61
CA ALA A 245 -31.48 -16.18 -18.33
C ALA A 245 -30.36 -16.27 -17.28
N LEU A 246 -29.13 -16.53 -17.73
CA LEU A 246 -27.91 -16.43 -16.94
C LEU A 246 -27.48 -14.95 -16.97
N ILE A 247 -28.02 -14.14 -16.06
CA ILE A 247 -27.60 -12.74 -15.91
C ILE A 247 -26.12 -12.76 -15.46
N TRP A 248 -25.23 -12.21 -16.29
CA TRP A 248 -23.77 -12.14 -16.07
C TRP A 248 -23.36 -10.90 -15.29
#